data_AF-A0A968W935-F1
#
_entry.id   AF-A0A968W935-F1
#
_cell.length_a   1.000
_cell.length_b   1.000
_cell.length_c   1.000
_cell.angle_alpha   90.00
_cell.angle_beta   90.00
_cell.angle_gamma   90.00
#
_symmetry.space_group_name_H-M   'P 1'
#
loop_
_entity.id
_entity.type
_entity.pdbx_description
1 polymer ?
#
loop_
_entity_poly.entity_id
_entity_poly.type
_entity_poly.pdbx_seq_one_letter_code
_entity_poly.pdbx_strand_id
1 'polypeptide(L)'
;MAIRLHSLVITKKRYIQVETQLHHLTGIYRKIMLSCQNIPLWQFSDTESAYFESEEDGTITFYQSVSTDTASAGIWTYMMYECPEGGECVFTDSSLSTSIQPLKELFAGKKLEKSAVDIYEYLQYKYNDHDYLDIEIPSSWNKLVGIKIADMLLEEYKAFKSTSIFAEGVGKRYTQIILDEFIKAGEEVIQNGKRLEDFESAQYDILNKIYIDDMAKSIVEYNDYRIWQAALPSKSKAVEYAFNTALSLISRIQ
;
A
#
# COMPACT_ATOMS: atom_id res chain seq x y z
N MET A 1 -6.24 10.13 -33.34
CA MET A 1 -5.84 11.56 -33.39
C MET A 1 -5.05 11.85 -32.13
N ALA A 2 -3.90 12.51 -32.21
CA ALA A 2 -3.10 12.74 -31.01
C ALA A 2 -3.68 13.90 -30.17
N ILE A 3 -3.92 13.67 -28.88
CA ILE A 3 -4.33 14.71 -27.92
C ILE A 3 -3.13 15.06 -27.05
N ARG A 4 -2.94 16.35 -26.75
CA ARG A 4 -1.95 16.80 -25.77
C ARG A 4 -2.62 16.93 -24.41
N LEU A 5 -2.14 16.19 -23.41
CA LEU A 5 -2.56 16.30 -22.01
C LEU A 5 -1.33 16.60 -21.16
N HIS A 6 -1.31 17.76 -20.51
CA HIS A 6 -0.15 18.28 -19.80
C HIS A 6 1.12 18.23 -20.69
N SER A 7 2.16 17.52 -20.24
CA SER A 7 3.43 17.35 -20.92
C SER A 7 3.44 16.18 -21.93
N LEU A 8 2.37 15.38 -22.04
CA LEU A 8 2.33 14.19 -22.88
C LEU A 8 1.47 14.35 -24.14
N VAL A 9 1.91 13.67 -25.20
CA VAL A 9 1.14 13.45 -26.43
C VAL A 9 0.58 12.05 -26.39
N ILE A 10 -0.74 11.95 -26.46
CA ILE A 10 -1.52 10.72 -26.25
C ILE A 10 -2.14 10.29 -27.56
N THR A 11 -2.11 8.99 -27.83
CA THR A 11 -2.83 8.35 -28.93
C THR A 11 -3.56 7.11 -28.41
N LYS A 12 -4.70 6.75 -29.01
CA LYS A 12 -5.46 5.52 -28.73
C LYS A 12 -5.83 5.30 -27.25
N LYS A 13 -5.97 6.38 -26.47
CA LYS A 13 -6.34 6.31 -25.05
C LYS A 13 -7.37 7.37 -24.68
N ARG A 14 -8.18 7.05 -23.66
CA ARG A 14 -9.13 7.95 -22.98
C ARG A 14 -8.72 8.12 -21.54
N TYR A 15 -8.91 9.34 -21.04
CA TYR A 15 -8.55 9.74 -19.69
C TYR A 15 -9.79 10.25 -18.99
N ILE A 16 -10.09 9.69 -17.82
CA ILE A 16 -11.17 10.15 -16.95
C ILE A 16 -10.52 10.64 -15.67
N GLN A 17 -10.71 11.92 -15.35
CA GLN A 17 -10.17 12.51 -14.14
C GLN A 17 -10.84 11.86 -12.92
N VAL A 18 -10.03 11.46 -11.96
CA VAL A 18 -10.46 10.86 -10.70
C VAL A 18 -9.82 11.61 -9.54
N GLU A 19 -10.34 11.40 -8.34
CA GLU A 19 -9.80 12.02 -7.14
C GLU A 19 -8.34 11.59 -6.90
N THR A 20 -7.49 12.57 -6.60
CA THR A 20 -6.09 12.32 -6.29
C THR A 20 -5.97 11.75 -4.88
N GLN A 21 -5.55 10.49 -4.78
CA GLN A 21 -5.30 9.82 -3.51
C GLN A 21 -3.89 10.09 -2.98
N LEU A 22 -3.65 9.76 -1.71
CA LEU A 22 -2.37 10.06 -1.04
C LEU A 22 -1.19 9.31 -1.65
N HIS A 23 -1.36 8.06 -2.07
CA HIS A 23 -0.29 7.29 -2.72
C HIS A 23 0.11 7.87 -4.08
N HIS A 24 -0.80 8.56 -4.77
CA HIS A 24 -0.47 9.33 -5.97
C HIS A 24 0.46 10.49 -5.65
N LEU A 25 0.19 11.21 -4.55
CA LEU A 25 0.99 12.34 -4.10
C LEU A 25 2.38 11.90 -3.65
N THR A 26 2.47 10.83 -2.85
CA THR A 26 3.76 10.28 -2.42
C THR A 26 4.53 9.69 -3.60
N GLY A 27 3.86 9.04 -4.55
CA GLY A 27 4.45 8.54 -5.79
C GLY A 27 5.05 9.65 -6.66
N ILE A 28 4.33 10.77 -6.84
CA ILE A 28 4.86 11.96 -7.52
C ILE A 28 6.04 12.55 -6.77
N TYR A 29 5.93 12.72 -5.45
CA TYR A 29 7.00 13.26 -4.62
C TYR A 29 8.29 12.43 -4.77
N ARG A 30 8.18 11.09 -4.70
CA ARG A 30 9.32 10.18 -4.90
C ARG A 30 9.92 10.32 -6.29
N LYS A 31 9.10 10.38 -7.35
CA LYS A 31 9.57 10.61 -8.73
C LYS A 31 10.36 11.90 -8.83
N ILE A 32 9.84 12.99 -8.28
CA ILE A 32 10.51 14.30 -8.29
C ILE A 32 11.83 14.23 -7.51
N MET A 33 11.84 13.67 -6.30
CA MET A 33 13.06 13.51 -5.50
C MET A 33 14.13 12.68 -6.21
N LEU A 34 13.74 11.62 -6.92
CA LEU A 34 14.66 10.80 -7.71
C LEU A 34 15.21 11.55 -8.94
N SER A 35 14.39 12.37 -9.60
CA SER A 35 14.83 13.20 -10.73
C SER A 35 15.72 14.36 -10.30
N CYS A 36 15.55 14.88 -9.09
CA CYS A 36 16.26 16.05 -8.56
C CYS A 36 17.47 15.71 -7.67
N GLN A 37 18.10 14.53 -7.81
CA GLN A 37 19.23 14.07 -6.96
C GLN A 37 20.39 15.08 -6.76
N ASN A 38 20.50 16.12 -7.60
CA ASN A 38 21.53 17.16 -7.52
C ASN A 38 21.00 18.59 -7.28
N ILE A 39 19.69 18.78 -7.05
CA ILE A 39 19.10 20.10 -6.83
C ILE A 39 18.60 20.19 -5.37
N PRO A 40 19.06 21.18 -4.59
CA PRO A 40 18.58 21.38 -3.23
C PRO A 40 17.04 21.55 -3.20
N LEU A 41 16.35 20.91 -2.25
CA LEU A 41 14.87 20.94 -2.12
C LEU A 41 14.26 22.36 -2.15
N TRP A 42 14.99 23.36 -1.65
CA TRP A 42 14.58 24.78 -1.64
C TRP A 42 14.77 25.51 -2.98
N GLN A 43 15.47 24.89 -3.92
CA GLN A 43 15.64 25.33 -5.31
C GLN A 43 14.73 24.59 -6.29
N PHE A 44 13.78 23.77 -5.81
CA PHE A 44 12.72 23.24 -6.67
C PHE A 44 11.78 24.39 -7.09
N SER A 45 12.25 25.21 -8.02
CA SER A 45 11.49 26.28 -8.64
C SER A 45 10.73 25.69 -9.80
N ASP A 46 9.45 25.39 -9.60
CA ASP A 46 8.33 25.48 -10.57
C ASP A 46 8.58 25.17 -12.08
N THR A 47 9.59 24.40 -12.47
CA THR A 47 10.01 24.27 -13.89
C THR A 47 9.95 22.86 -14.44
N GLU A 48 9.78 21.84 -13.60
CA GLU A 48 9.69 20.45 -14.06
C GLU A 48 8.32 19.83 -13.74
N SER A 49 7.64 19.39 -14.80
CA SER A 49 6.42 18.59 -14.69
C SER A 49 6.79 17.12 -14.52
N ALA A 50 6.09 16.40 -13.64
CA ALA A 50 6.33 14.99 -13.37
C ALA A 50 5.05 14.19 -13.56
N TYR A 51 5.18 12.90 -13.83
CA TYR A 51 4.04 11.98 -13.83
C TYR A 51 4.37 10.68 -13.11
N PHE A 52 3.40 10.14 -12.37
CA PHE A 52 3.48 8.89 -11.65
C PHE A 52 2.40 7.95 -12.18
N GLU A 53 2.77 6.72 -12.50
CA GLU A 53 1.85 5.67 -12.94
C GLU A 53 1.72 4.66 -11.80
N SER A 54 0.48 4.37 -11.43
CA SER A 54 0.15 3.40 -10.39
C SER A 54 -0.48 2.19 -11.06
N GLU A 55 0.27 1.07 -11.07
CA GLU A 55 -0.22 -0.19 -11.64
C GLU A 55 -1.35 -0.80 -10.78
N GLU A 56 -1.37 -0.53 -9.47
CA GLU A 56 -2.32 -1.11 -8.52
C GLU A 56 -3.77 -0.70 -8.82
N ASP A 57 -3.99 0.54 -9.24
CA ASP A 57 -5.31 1.11 -9.56
C ASP A 57 -5.44 1.55 -11.03
N GLY A 58 -4.40 1.33 -11.85
CA GLY A 58 -4.40 1.66 -13.27
C GLY A 58 -4.49 3.17 -13.55
N THR A 59 -4.04 3.99 -12.60
CA THR A 59 -4.11 5.45 -12.71
C THR A 59 -2.77 6.07 -13.11
N ILE A 60 -2.85 7.28 -13.64
CA ILE A 60 -1.70 8.14 -13.89
C ILE A 60 -1.95 9.51 -13.31
N THR A 61 -0.98 10.01 -12.54
CA THR A 61 -1.04 11.31 -11.88
C THR A 61 0.00 12.23 -12.48
N PHE A 62 -0.42 13.44 -12.84
CA PHE A 62 0.43 14.50 -13.37
C PHE A 62 0.59 15.61 -12.36
N TYR A 63 1.83 16.04 -12.16
CA TYR A 63 2.16 17.33 -11.55
C TYR A 63 2.63 18.26 -12.67
N GLN A 64 1.92 19.37 -12.85
CA GLN A 64 2.34 20.44 -13.76
C GLN A 64 2.75 21.64 -12.92
N SER A 65 3.98 22.09 -13.12
CA SER A 65 4.50 23.33 -12.54
C SER A 65 4.04 24.55 -13.37
N VAL A 66 4.09 25.76 -12.81
CA VAL A 66 3.65 26.98 -13.53
C VAL A 66 4.60 27.22 -14.70
N SER A 67 4.24 26.79 -15.90
CA SER A 67 4.93 27.20 -17.12
C SER A 67 4.59 28.67 -17.40
N THR A 68 5.55 29.40 -17.98
CA THR A 68 5.44 30.82 -18.38
C THR A 68 4.22 31.15 -19.24
N ASP A 69 3.55 30.16 -19.82
CA ASP A 69 2.33 30.30 -20.61
C ASP A 69 1.08 29.85 -19.84
N THR A 70 0.50 30.74 -19.04
CA THR A 70 -0.92 30.78 -18.62
C THR A 70 -1.57 29.57 -17.91
N ALA A 71 -0.88 28.45 -17.69
CA ALA A 71 -1.43 27.29 -16.99
C ALA A 71 -1.17 27.38 -15.48
N SER A 72 -2.22 27.25 -14.68
CA SER A 72 -2.13 27.13 -13.22
C SER A 72 -1.40 25.84 -12.85
N ALA A 73 -0.43 25.91 -11.94
CA ALA A 73 0.16 24.70 -11.37
C ALA A 73 -0.91 23.84 -10.68
N GLY A 74 -0.80 22.54 -10.85
CA GLY A 74 -1.82 21.63 -10.35
C GLY A 74 -1.36 20.17 -10.35
N ILE A 75 -2.17 19.34 -9.70
CA ILE A 75 -2.05 17.89 -9.73
C ILE A 75 -3.35 17.31 -10.28
N TRP A 76 -3.24 16.39 -11.23
CA TRP A 76 -4.39 15.72 -11.84
C TRP A 76 -4.15 14.22 -11.90
N THR A 77 -5.08 13.45 -11.36
CA THR A 77 -5.10 11.99 -11.50
C THR A 77 -6.11 11.59 -12.56
N TYR A 78 -5.74 10.65 -13.42
CA TYR A 78 -6.60 10.09 -14.45
C TYR A 78 -6.59 8.57 -14.43
N MET A 79 -7.76 7.97 -14.64
CA MET A 79 -7.89 6.57 -15.01
C MET A 79 -7.75 6.42 -16.54
N MET A 80 -6.95 5.45 -16.98
CA MET A 80 -6.64 5.26 -18.41
C MET A 80 -7.45 4.11 -19.02
N TYR A 81 -8.01 4.35 -20.20
CA TYR A 81 -8.70 3.33 -21.00
C TYR A 81 -8.18 3.31 -22.43
N GLU A 82 -8.03 2.13 -23.02
CA GLU A 82 -7.70 2.01 -24.44
C GLU A 82 -8.91 2.36 -25.31
N CYS A 83 -8.65 3.00 -26.46
CA CYS A 83 -9.69 3.29 -27.43
C CYS A 83 -9.17 3.23 -28.88
N PRO A 84 -10.06 3.02 -29.87
CA PRO A 84 -9.71 3.12 -31.28
C PRO A 84 -9.17 4.51 -31.63
N GLU A 85 -8.36 4.55 -32.68
CA GLU A 85 -7.82 5.81 -33.20
C GLU A 85 -8.96 6.75 -33.65
N GLY A 86 -8.93 7.99 -33.19
CA GLY A 86 -10.01 8.97 -33.39
C GLY A 86 -11.04 8.99 -32.26
N GLY A 87 -10.98 8.04 -31.32
CA GLY A 87 -11.83 7.99 -30.12
C GLY A 87 -11.18 8.54 -28.85
N GLU A 88 -10.03 9.20 -28.97
CA GLU A 88 -9.30 9.79 -27.84
C GLU A 88 -10.10 10.95 -27.22
N CYS A 89 -10.17 11.00 -25.90
CA CYS A 89 -10.86 12.09 -25.18
C CYS A 89 -10.37 12.19 -23.73
N VAL A 90 -10.50 13.40 -23.16
CA VAL A 90 -10.18 13.68 -21.75
C VAL A 90 -11.45 14.20 -21.08
N PHE A 91 -11.89 13.53 -20.02
CA PHE A 91 -12.98 13.97 -19.17
C PHE A 91 -12.40 14.57 -17.90
N THR A 92 -12.57 15.87 -17.72
CA THR A 92 -12.15 16.60 -16.52
C THR A 92 -13.35 16.93 -15.66
N ASP A 93 -13.18 16.82 -14.35
CA ASP A 93 -14.20 17.20 -13.37
C ASP A 93 -13.65 18.34 -12.51
N SER A 94 -14.29 19.51 -12.63
CA SER A 94 -13.92 20.72 -11.90
C SER A 94 -14.22 20.65 -10.40
N SER A 95 -15.00 19.66 -9.95
CA SER A 95 -15.25 19.44 -8.52
C SER A 95 -14.05 18.80 -7.82
N LEU A 96 -13.15 18.16 -8.56
CA LEU A 96 -11.98 17.51 -8.02
C LEU A 96 -10.88 18.53 -7.71
N SER A 97 -10.32 18.44 -6.51
CA SER A 97 -9.22 19.29 -6.09
C SER A 97 -7.96 18.99 -6.91
N THR A 98 -7.42 20.03 -7.55
CA THR A 98 -6.13 19.98 -8.26
C THR A 98 -5.03 20.69 -7.48
N SER A 99 -5.23 20.90 -6.18
CA SER A 99 -4.33 21.68 -5.33
C SER A 99 -2.96 21.03 -5.18
N ILE A 100 -1.91 21.84 -5.32
CA ILE A 100 -0.52 21.43 -5.08
C ILE A 100 -0.12 21.52 -3.60
N GLN A 101 -1.01 21.98 -2.73
CA GLN A 101 -0.72 22.24 -1.32
C GLN A 101 -0.19 21.00 -0.56
N PRO A 102 -0.78 19.79 -0.70
CA PRO A 102 -0.24 18.60 -0.05
C PRO A 102 1.17 18.26 -0.50
N LEU A 103 1.47 18.44 -1.79
CA LEU A 103 2.81 18.19 -2.33
C LEU A 103 3.82 19.21 -1.79
N LYS A 104 3.43 20.49 -1.62
CA LYS A 104 4.26 21.52 -0.97
C LYS A 104 4.58 21.17 0.49
N GLU A 105 3.63 20.58 1.21
CA GLU A 105 3.83 20.15 2.59
C GLU A 105 4.87 19.01 2.67
N LEU A 106 4.78 18.04 1.76
CA LEU A 106 5.81 16.99 1.62
C LEU A 106 7.20 17.57 1.34
N PHE A 107 7.31 18.53 0.41
CA PHE A 107 8.58 19.22 0.14
C PHE A 107 9.11 20.04 1.33
N ALA A 108 8.22 20.54 2.19
CA ALA A 108 8.59 21.21 3.44
C ALA A 108 9.00 20.24 4.55
N GLY A 109 9.04 18.92 4.27
CA GLY A 109 9.35 17.87 5.25
C GLY A 109 8.22 17.58 6.22
N LYS A 110 7.00 18.06 5.95
CA LYS A 110 5.81 17.73 6.75
C LYS A 110 5.22 16.42 6.26
N LYS A 111 4.72 15.62 7.19
CA LYS A 111 3.91 14.44 6.87
C LYS A 111 2.48 14.86 6.61
N LEU A 112 1.82 14.19 5.67
CA LEU A 112 0.40 14.40 5.41
C LEU A 112 -0.43 13.63 6.42
N GLU A 113 -1.30 14.35 7.13
CA GLU A 113 -2.20 13.76 8.11
C GLU A 113 -3.32 13.00 7.38
N LYS A 114 -3.58 11.76 7.80
CA LYS A 114 -4.67 10.93 7.28
C LYS A 114 -5.20 10.03 8.38
N SER A 115 -6.49 10.15 8.65
CA SER A 115 -7.20 9.16 9.45
C SER A 115 -7.61 7.99 8.54
N ALA A 116 -7.19 6.78 8.92
CA ALA A 116 -7.60 5.57 8.22
C ALA A 116 -9.08 5.26 8.52
N VAL A 117 -9.82 4.86 7.50
CA VAL A 117 -11.22 4.43 7.59
C VAL A 117 -11.32 3.11 8.33
N ASP A 118 -10.41 2.19 8.05
CA ASP A 118 -10.32 0.89 8.68
C ASP A 118 -8.86 0.46 8.95
N ILE A 119 -8.72 -0.69 9.62
CA ILE A 119 -7.40 -1.19 10.00
C ILE A 119 -6.61 -1.69 8.79
N TYR A 120 -7.25 -2.12 7.71
CA TYR A 120 -6.56 -2.55 6.49
C TYR A 120 -5.89 -1.36 5.81
N GLU A 121 -6.61 -0.26 5.65
CA GLU A 121 -6.09 0.98 5.10
C GLU A 121 -4.95 1.52 5.98
N TYR A 122 -5.09 1.45 7.31
CA TYR A 122 -4.03 1.79 8.25
C TYR A 122 -2.75 0.98 8.00
N LEU A 123 -2.86 -0.35 7.90
CA LEU A 123 -1.73 -1.25 7.68
C LEU A 123 -1.06 -0.99 6.32
N GLN A 124 -1.86 -0.77 5.28
CA GLN A 124 -1.36 -0.47 3.94
C GLN A 124 -0.56 0.84 3.91
N TYR A 125 -1.11 1.92 4.47
CA TYR A 125 -0.40 3.20 4.51
C TYR A 125 0.85 3.14 5.41
N LYS A 126 0.79 2.46 6.55
CA LYS A 126 1.97 2.29 7.43
C LYS A 126 3.05 1.44 6.78
N TYR A 127 2.70 0.53 5.88
CA TYR A 127 3.70 -0.24 5.14
C TYR A 127 4.30 0.56 3.98
N ASN A 128 3.46 1.16 3.15
CA ASN A 128 3.90 1.78 1.90
C ASN A 128 4.45 3.20 2.07
N ASP A 129 3.91 3.99 2.99
CA ASP A 129 4.06 5.46 2.98
C ASP A 129 4.33 6.08 4.37
N HIS A 130 4.77 5.29 5.35
CA HIS A 130 5.04 5.78 6.72
C HIS A 130 6.02 6.96 6.82
N ASP A 131 6.92 7.11 5.84
CA ASP A 131 7.87 8.21 5.78
C ASP A 131 7.19 9.55 5.43
N TYR A 132 6.06 9.49 4.71
CA TYR A 132 5.39 10.65 4.13
C TYR A 132 4.03 10.93 4.76
N LEU A 133 3.41 9.94 5.39
CA LEU A 133 2.08 10.04 5.99
C LEU A 133 2.17 9.94 7.52
N ASP A 134 1.42 10.80 8.20
CA ASP A 134 1.09 10.64 9.61
C ASP A 134 -0.31 10.04 9.70
N ILE A 135 -0.35 8.72 9.88
CA ILE A 135 -1.59 7.94 9.77
C ILE A 135 -2.15 7.73 11.17
N GLU A 136 -3.32 8.30 11.39
CA GLU A 136 -4.10 8.06 12.59
C GLU A 136 -4.82 6.71 12.49
N ILE A 137 -4.75 5.94 13.57
CA ILE A 137 -5.49 4.68 13.71
C ILE A 137 -7.00 4.96 13.69
N PRO A 138 -7.83 4.06 13.12
CA PRO A 138 -9.28 4.24 13.14
C PRO A 138 -9.82 4.47 14.55
N SER A 139 -10.85 5.32 14.68
CA SER A 139 -11.40 5.72 15.99
C SER A 139 -11.88 4.54 16.83
N SER A 140 -12.40 3.48 16.18
CA SER A 140 -12.80 2.23 16.83
C SER A 140 -11.63 1.48 17.48
N TRP A 141 -10.41 1.70 16.98
CA TRP A 141 -9.16 1.09 17.43
C TRP A 141 -8.31 2.03 18.30
N ASN A 142 -8.70 3.31 18.45
CA ASN A 142 -7.98 4.34 19.19
C ASN A 142 -8.06 4.19 20.72
N LYS A 143 -7.71 3.00 21.22
CA LYS A 143 -7.48 2.67 22.62
C LYS A 143 -6.07 2.12 22.76
N LEU A 144 -5.47 2.23 23.94
CA LEU A 144 -4.11 1.76 24.18
C LEU A 144 -3.90 0.27 23.81
N VAL A 145 -4.91 -0.58 24.07
CA VAL A 145 -4.89 -1.99 23.64
C VAL A 145 -5.01 -2.11 22.11
N GLY A 146 -5.89 -1.34 21.48
CA GLY A 146 -6.08 -1.38 20.02
C GLY A 146 -4.84 -0.93 19.25
N ILE A 147 -4.12 0.09 19.75
CA ILE A 147 -2.84 0.52 19.17
C ILE A 147 -1.82 -0.62 19.22
N LYS A 148 -1.69 -1.32 20.35
CA LYS A 148 -0.77 -2.46 20.48
C LYS A 148 -1.14 -3.63 19.55
N ILE A 149 -2.44 -3.91 19.40
CA ILE A 149 -2.91 -4.95 18.47
C ILE A 149 -2.60 -4.52 17.02
N ALA A 150 -2.83 -3.25 16.67
CA ALA A 150 -2.49 -2.73 15.35
C ALA A 150 -0.98 -2.82 15.04
N ASP A 151 -0.12 -2.53 16.03
CA ASP A 151 1.32 -2.71 15.90
C ASP A 151 1.69 -4.18 15.66
N MET A 152 1.04 -5.12 16.36
CA MET A 152 1.23 -6.56 16.12
C MET A 152 0.77 -6.96 14.70
N LEU A 153 -0.40 -6.50 14.27
CA LEU A 153 -0.91 -6.74 12.92
C LEU A 153 0.01 -6.15 11.83
N LEU A 154 0.66 -5.02 12.10
CA LEU A 154 1.62 -4.40 11.19
C LEU A 154 2.87 -5.27 11.01
N GLU A 155 3.36 -5.90 12.07
CA GLU A 155 4.51 -6.82 11.95
C GLU A 155 4.11 -8.11 11.22
N GLU A 156 2.88 -8.60 11.40
CA GLU A 156 2.31 -9.70 10.58
C GLU A 156 2.26 -9.30 9.10
N TYR A 157 1.71 -8.13 8.80
CA TYR A 157 1.57 -7.61 7.44
C TYR A 157 2.93 -7.43 6.74
N LYS A 158 3.91 -6.85 7.43
CA LYS A 158 5.29 -6.70 6.93
C LYS A 158 5.93 -8.05 6.62
N ALA A 159 5.75 -9.04 7.48
CA ALA A 159 6.31 -10.36 7.28
C ALA A 159 5.69 -11.09 6.08
N PHE A 160 4.38 -10.95 5.86
CA PHE A 160 3.76 -11.48 4.64
C PHE A 160 4.31 -10.82 3.38
N LYS A 161 4.56 -9.52 3.41
CA LYS A 161 5.09 -8.78 2.26
C LYS A 161 6.60 -8.98 2.03
N SER A 162 7.35 -9.50 3.01
CA SER A 162 8.80 -9.70 2.87
C SER A 162 9.17 -10.84 1.93
N THR A 163 8.24 -11.76 1.67
CA THR A 163 8.53 -13.01 0.97
C THR A 163 7.54 -13.24 -0.18
N SER A 164 8.05 -13.52 -1.37
CA SER A 164 7.22 -13.72 -2.58
C SER A 164 6.23 -14.88 -2.46
N ILE A 165 6.52 -15.86 -1.60
CA ILE A 165 5.66 -17.04 -1.42
C ILE A 165 4.26 -16.70 -0.91
N PHE A 166 4.10 -15.56 -0.22
CA PHE A 166 2.81 -15.07 0.26
C PHE A 166 2.14 -14.09 -0.71
N ALA A 167 2.82 -13.66 -1.78
CA ALA A 167 2.32 -12.64 -2.69
C ALA A 167 1.30 -13.19 -3.71
N GLU A 168 1.36 -14.49 -4.01
CA GLU A 168 0.60 -15.10 -5.11
C GLU A 168 -0.10 -16.41 -4.69
N GLY A 169 -1.05 -16.86 -5.53
CA GLY A 169 -1.65 -18.19 -5.44
C GLY A 169 -2.22 -18.54 -4.07
N VAL A 170 -1.73 -19.64 -3.48
CA VAL A 170 -2.15 -20.15 -2.17
C VAL A 170 -1.67 -19.23 -1.04
N GLY A 171 -0.48 -18.65 -1.16
CA GLY A 171 0.07 -17.72 -0.18
C GLY A 171 -0.77 -16.47 -0.02
N LYS A 172 -1.23 -15.88 -1.13
CA LYS A 172 -2.13 -14.71 -1.08
C LYS A 172 -3.43 -15.02 -0.34
N ARG A 173 -4.02 -16.20 -0.57
CA ARG A 173 -5.25 -16.64 0.12
C ARG A 173 -5.00 -16.86 1.60
N TYR A 174 -3.88 -17.50 1.96
CA TYR A 174 -3.49 -17.70 3.35
C TYR A 174 -3.35 -16.37 4.08
N THR A 175 -2.61 -15.42 3.51
CA THR A 175 -2.44 -14.08 4.08
C THR A 175 -3.78 -13.36 4.29
N GLN A 176 -4.69 -13.40 3.31
CA GLN A 176 -6.01 -12.78 3.43
C GLN A 176 -6.83 -13.40 4.57
N ILE A 177 -6.94 -14.73 4.61
CA ILE A 177 -7.70 -15.44 5.64
C ILE A 177 -7.15 -15.13 7.04
N ILE A 178 -5.84 -15.18 7.20
CA ILE A 178 -5.19 -14.93 8.49
C ILE A 178 -5.40 -13.50 8.96
N LEU A 179 -5.15 -12.52 8.08
CA LEU A 179 -5.33 -11.12 8.43
C LEU A 179 -6.79 -10.82 8.78
N ASP A 180 -7.75 -11.35 8.02
CA ASP A 180 -9.18 -11.18 8.30
C ASP A 180 -9.56 -11.74 9.69
N GLU A 181 -9.11 -12.96 10.01
CA GLU A 181 -9.41 -13.59 11.29
C GLU A 181 -8.70 -12.89 12.46
N PHE A 182 -7.45 -12.44 12.27
CA PHE A 182 -6.73 -11.68 13.29
C PHE A 182 -7.36 -10.30 13.51
N ILE A 183 -7.80 -9.62 12.45
CA ILE A 183 -8.50 -8.34 12.58
C ILE A 183 -9.80 -8.52 13.36
N LYS A 184 -10.63 -9.51 13.02
CA LYS A 184 -11.87 -9.83 13.75
C LYS A 184 -11.59 -10.13 15.23
N ALA A 185 -10.57 -10.91 15.53
CA ALA A 185 -10.17 -11.19 16.91
C ALA A 185 -9.72 -9.93 17.65
N GLY A 186 -8.98 -9.04 16.97
CA GLY A 186 -8.58 -7.74 17.50
C GLY A 186 -9.78 -6.86 17.83
N GLU A 187 -10.76 -6.77 16.91
CA GLU A 187 -12.01 -6.04 17.13
C GLU A 187 -12.78 -6.59 18.33
N GLU A 188 -12.90 -7.91 18.45
CA GLU A 188 -13.58 -8.56 19.58
C GLU A 188 -12.90 -8.21 20.92
N VAL A 189 -11.56 -8.22 20.96
CA VAL A 189 -10.78 -7.87 22.14
C VAL A 189 -11.00 -6.41 22.54
N ILE A 190 -10.99 -5.50 21.56
CA ILE A 190 -11.17 -4.06 21.77
C ILE A 190 -12.60 -3.72 22.21
N GLN A 191 -13.60 -4.37 21.62
CA GLN A 191 -15.02 -4.17 21.94
C GLN A 191 -15.35 -4.68 23.35
N ASN A 192 -14.81 -5.85 23.73
CA ASN A 192 -15.06 -6.45 25.04
C ASN A 192 -14.14 -5.91 26.16
N GLY A 193 -13.22 -4.99 25.85
CA GLY A 193 -12.28 -4.45 26.83
C GLY A 193 -11.34 -5.52 27.41
N LYS A 194 -11.06 -6.56 26.63
CA LYS A 194 -10.14 -7.65 26.97
C LYS A 194 -8.69 -7.15 26.95
N ARG A 195 -7.77 -7.97 27.46
CA ARG A 195 -6.34 -7.63 27.53
C ARG A 195 -5.61 -8.08 26.26
N LEU A 196 -4.36 -7.65 26.12
CA LEU A 196 -3.53 -8.03 24.98
C LEU A 196 -3.27 -9.54 24.95
N GLU A 197 -3.15 -10.18 26.11
CA GLU A 197 -2.91 -11.62 26.22
C GLU A 197 -4.09 -12.45 25.66
N ASP A 198 -5.31 -11.90 25.73
CA ASP A 198 -6.49 -12.53 25.14
C ASP A 198 -6.42 -12.51 23.60
N PHE A 199 -5.85 -11.45 23.01
CA PHE A 199 -5.60 -11.38 21.58
C PHE A 199 -4.53 -12.39 21.16
N GLU A 200 -3.43 -12.50 21.90
CA GLU A 200 -2.37 -13.48 21.58
C GLU A 200 -2.87 -14.93 21.67
N SER A 201 -3.72 -15.22 22.65
CA SER A 201 -4.37 -16.52 22.79
C SER A 201 -5.31 -16.79 21.61
N ALA A 202 -6.11 -15.80 21.21
CA ALA A 202 -6.99 -15.90 20.05
C ALA A 202 -6.21 -16.15 18.74
N GLN A 203 -5.05 -15.49 18.55
CA GLN A 203 -4.18 -15.74 17.40
C GLN A 203 -3.73 -17.22 17.35
N TYR A 204 -3.34 -17.79 18.48
CA TYR A 204 -2.94 -19.20 18.56
C TYR A 204 -4.10 -20.14 18.23
N ASP A 205 -5.29 -19.87 18.76
CA ASP A 205 -6.49 -20.65 18.48
C ASP A 205 -6.89 -20.59 17.00
N ILE A 206 -6.77 -19.42 16.38
CA ILE A 206 -7.04 -19.21 14.94
C ILE A 206 -6.05 -20.03 14.11
N LEU A 207 -4.75 -19.91 14.39
CA LEU A 207 -3.71 -20.64 13.64
C LEU A 207 -3.92 -22.16 13.70
N ASN A 208 -4.28 -22.70 14.86
CA ASN A 208 -4.54 -24.14 15.01
C ASN A 208 -5.81 -24.64 14.34
N LYS A 209 -6.78 -23.76 14.04
CA LYS A 209 -8.04 -24.12 13.39
C LYS A 209 -7.97 -24.00 11.87
N ILE A 210 -7.08 -23.16 11.35
CA ILE A 210 -6.97 -22.93 9.90
C ILE A 210 -6.25 -24.11 9.26
N TYR A 211 -6.85 -24.63 8.19
CA TYR A 211 -6.23 -25.64 7.36
C TYR A 211 -5.18 -24.99 6.43
N ILE A 212 -3.90 -25.31 6.65
CA ILE A 212 -2.77 -24.69 5.93
C ILE A 212 -1.94 -25.69 5.11
N ASP A 213 -2.41 -26.91 4.92
CA ASP A 213 -1.64 -27.97 4.25
C ASP A 213 -1.22 -27.56 2.82
N ASP A 214 -2.09 -26.84 2.10
CA ASP A 214 -1.77 -26.36 0.76
C ASP A 214 -0.67 -25.28 0.79
N MET A 215 -0.68 -24.42 1.81
CA MET A 215 0.38 -23.41 2.00
C MET A 215 1.69 -24.08 2.39
N ALA A 216 1.64 -25.03 3.32
CA ALA A 216 2.81 -25.77 3.77
C ALA A 216 3.42 -26.59 2.62
N LYS A 217 2.59 -27.25 1.79
CA LYS A 217 3.05 -27.89 0.55
C LYS A 217 3.70 -26.89 -0.40
N SER A 218 3.10 -25.73 -0.61
CA SER A 218 3.68 -24.69 -1.47
C SER A 218 5.06 -24.24 -0.97
N ILE A 219 5.27 -24.14 0.35
CA ILE A 219 6.58 -23.84 0.96
C ILE A 219 7.59 -24.96 0.67
N VAL A 220 7.17 -26.22 0.83
CA VAL A 220 8.03 -27.39 0.58
C VAL A 220 8.38 -27.50 -0.91
N GLU A 221 7.41 -27.29 -1.81
CA GLU A 221 7.60 -27.37 -3.26
C GLU A 221 8.58 -26.31 -3.78
N TYR A 222 8.58 -25.12 -3.19
CA TYR A 222 9.54 -24.08 -3.55
C TYR A 222 10.99 -24.46 -3.17
N ASN A 223 11.16 -25.24 -2.10
CA ASN A 223 12.43 -25.82 -1.60
C ASN A 223 13.67 -24.91 -1.68
N ASP A 224 13.51 -23.59 -1.46
CA ASP A 224 14.61 -22.64 -1.52
C ASP A 224 14.97 -22.16 -0.12
N TYR A 225 16.16 -22.53 0.37
CA TYR A 225 16.66 -22.12 1.68
C TYR A 225 16.69 -20.59 1.86
N ARG A 226 16.75 -19.80 0.78
CA ARG A 226 16.71 -18.33 0.84
C ARG A 226 15.36 -17.82 1.32
N ILE A 227 14.28 -18.52 1.00
CA ILE A 227 12.94 -18.21 1.47
C ILE A 227 12.86 -18.42 2.98
N TRP A 228 13.44 -19.53 3.48
CA TRP A 228 13.54 -19.80 4.91
C TRP A 228 14.37 -18.75 5.64
N GLN A 229 15.52 -18.35 5.08
CA GLN A 229 16.40 -17.34 5.66
C GLN A 229 15.78 -15.93 5.63
N ALA A 230 15.00 -15.60 4.59
CA ALA A 230 14.33 -14.31 4.47
C ALA A 230 13.09 -14.21 5.38
N ALA A 231 12.40 -15.33 5.58
CA ALA A 231 11.17 -15.38 6.37
C ALA A 231 11.41 -15.62 7.87
N LEU A 232 12.55 -16.20 8.28
CA LEU A 232 12.83 -16.56 9.68
C LEU A 232 14.18 -16.01 10.19
N PRO A 233 14.28 -15.60 11.46
CA PRO A 233 13.19 -15.49 12.44
C PRO A 233 12.25 -14.32 12.10
N SER A 234 10.95 -14.50 12.37
CA SER A 234 9.95 -13.46 12.12
C SER A 234 9.36 -12.97 13.43
N LYS A 235 8.85 -11.73 13.44
CA LYS A 235 7.92 -11.31 14.50
C LYS A 235 6.48 -11.77 14.24
N SER A 236 6.22 -12.31 13.04
CA SER A 236 4.92 -12.82 12.62
C SER A 236 4.72 -14.25 13.09
N LYS A 237 3.72 -14.45 13.94
CA LYS A 237 3.31 -15.78 14.41
C LYS A 237 2.75 -16.61 13.26
N ALA A 238 2.06 -15.97 12.31
CA ALA A 238 1.45 -16.68 11.19
C ALA A 238 2.47 -17.18 10.16
N VAL A 239 3.52 -16.40 9.90
CA VAL A 239 4.64 -16.84 9.04
C VAL A 239 5.38 -17.98 9.71
N GLU A 240 5.76 -17.84 10.99
CA GLU A 240 6.43 -18.92 11.73
C GLU A 240 5.60 -20.21 11.76
N TYR A 241 4.29 -20.10 11.97
CA TYR A 241 3.37 -21.24 11.96
C TYR A 241 3.35 -21.97 10.61
N ALA A 242 3.30 -21.23 9.50
CA ALA A 242 3.30 -21.82 8.15
C ALA A 242 4.60 -22.59 7.87
N PHE A 243 5.75 -22.00 8.19
CA PHE A 243 7.06 -22.64 8.00
C PHE A 243 7.27 -23.83 8.94
N ASN A 244 6.85 -23.74 10.21
CA ASN A 244 6.91 -24.87 11.15
C ASN A 244 6.03 -26.05 10.68
N THR A 245 4.87 -25.75 10.10
CA THR A 245 3.99 -26.78 9.54
C THR A 245 4.62 -27.42 8.30
N ALA A 246 5.26 -26.63 7.42
CA ALA A 246 6.04 -27.15 6.30
C ALA A 246 7.19 -28.07 6.76
N LEU A 247 7.92 -27.70 7.81
CA LEU A 247 8.95 -28.58 8.41
C LEU A 247 8.35 -29.90 8.92
N SER A 248 7.19 -29.83 9.57
CA SER A 248 6.49 -31.02 10.06
C SER A 248 6.01 -31.95 8.93
N LEU A 249 5.70 -31.39 7.74
CA LEU A 249 5.39 -32.19 6.56
C LEU A 249 6.64 -32.86 6.01
N ILE A 250 7.75 -32.14 5.90
CA ILE A 250 9.04 -32.70 5.44
C ILE A 250 9.46 -33.87 6.33
N SER A 251 9.38 -33.72 7.65
CA SER A 251 9.80 -34.76 8.60
C SER A 251 8.91 -36.00 8.60
N ARG A 252 7.68 -35.92 8.06
CA ARG A 252 6.78 -37.07 7.86
C ARG A 252 6.97 -37.79 6.53
N ILE A 253 7.67 -37.17 5.58
CA ILE A 253 7.96 -37.73 4.25
C ILE A 253 9.27 -38.56 4.26
N GLN A 254 10.15 -38.32 5.24
CA GLN A 254 11.35 -39.12 5.52
C GLN A 254 11.01 -40.42 6.27
#